data_AF-V9GI58-F1
#
_entry.id   AF-V9GI58-F1
#
_cell.length_a   1.000
_cell.length_b   1.000
_cell.length_c   1.000
_cell.angle_alpha   90.00
_cell.angle_beta   90.00
_cell.angle_gamma   90.00
#
_symmetry.space_group_name_H-M   'P 1'
#
loop_
_entity.id
_entity.type
_entity.pdbx_description
1 polymer ?
#
loop_
_entity_poly.entity_id
_entity_poly.type
_entity_poly.pdbx_seq_one_letter_code
_entity_poly.pdbx_strand_id
1 'polypeptide(L)' 'MTDETFVQYRIKKRMEKAKKLLAIPHYKITDISFEVGYADHPHFTKTFKKVTGRTPSEYRELLGIE' A
#
# COMPACT_ATOMS: atom_id res chain seq x y z
N MET A 1 26.07 -1.17 -0.41
CA MET A 1 25.29 -2.40 -0.62
C MET A 1 23.94 -2.18 0.03
N THR A 2 22.84 -2.50 -0.63
CA THR A 2 21.53 -2.47 0.04
C THR A 2 21.45 -3.68 0.96
N ASP A 3 21.53 -3.51 2.28
CA ASP A 3 21.29 -4.57 3.28
C ASP A 3 19.82 -5.03 3.34
N GLU A 4 19.06 -4.83 2.25
CA GLU A 4 17.67 -5.26 2.19
C GLU A 4 17.60 -6.68 1.62
N THR A 5 16.84 -7.52 2.32
CA THR A 5 16.46 -8.83 1.81
C THR A 5 15.54 -8.68 0.59
N PHE A 6 15.51 -9.68 -0.29
CA PHE A 6 14.57 -9.73 -1.41
C PHE A 6 13.11 -9.53 -0.99
N VAL A 7 12.73 -10.06 0.18
CA VAL A 7 11.38 -9.89 0.74
C VAL A 7 11.09 -8.43 1.07
N GLN A 8 12.04 -7.72 1.69
CA GLN A 8 11.90 -6.30 2.01
C GLN A 8 11.81 -5.45 0.73
N TYR A 9 12.66 -5.73 -0.27
CA TYR A 9 12.58 -5.05 -1.57
C TYR A 9 11.21 -5.22 -2.22
N ARG A 10 10.70 -6.45 -2.25
CA ARG A 10 9.38 -6.75 -2.82
C ARG A 10 8.26 -6.01 -2.09
N ILE A 11 8.29 -5.99 -0.76
CA ILE A 11 7.31 -5.24 0.04
C ILE A 11 7.39 -3.75 -0.30
N LYS A 12 8.60 -3.17 -0.33
CA LYS A 12 8.81 -1.76 -0.69
C LYS A 12 8.21 -1.44 -2.06
N LYS A 13 8.48 -2.26 -3.07
CA LYS A 13 7.93 -2.07 -4.44
C LYS A 13 6.41 -2.13 -4.48
N ARG A 14 5.79 -3.08 -3.75
CA ARG A 14 4.33 -3.17 -3.64
C ARG A 14 3.73 -1.92 -2.97
N MET A 15 4.36 -1.43 -1.90
CA MET A 15 3.90 -0.23 -1.20
C MET A 15 4.09 1.05 -2.03
N GLU A 16 5.17 1.16 -2.80
CA GLU A 16 5.37 2.25 -3.77
C GLU A 16 4.24 2.27 -4.82
N LYS A 17 3.85 1.11 -5.37
CA LYS A 17 2.71 0.99 -6.29
C LYS A 17 1.39 1.35 -5.59
N ALA A 18 1.15 0.84 -4.38
CA ALA A 18 -0.06 1.11 -3.61
C ALA A 18 -0.26 2.61 -3.35
N LYS A 19 0.79 3.34 -2.94
CA LYS A 19 0.72 4.79 -2.73
C LYS A 19 0.28 5.54 -3.99
N LYS A 20 0.81 5.17 -5.16
CA LYS A 20 0.43 5.78 -6.45
C LYS A 20 -1.04 5.53 -6.78
N LEU A 21 -1.52 4.30 -6.58
CA LEU A 21 -2.92 3.96 -6.85
C LEU A 21 -3.88 4.61 -5.83
N LEU A 22 -3.46 4.77 -4.57
CA LEU A 22 -4.27 5.43 -3.53
C LEU A 22 -4.50 6.91 -3.86
N ALA A 23 -3.56 7.57 -4.54
CA ALA A 23 -3.69 8.94 -5.02
C ALA A 23 -4.69 9.11 -6.19
N ILE A 24 -5.28 8.01 -6.68
CA ILE A 24 -6.26 8.03 -7.76
C ILE A 24 -7.66 7.78 -7.14
N PRO A 25 -8.57 8.78 -7.14
CA PRO A 25 -9.84 8.70 -6.41
C PRO A 25 -10.74 7.53 -6.80
N HIS A 26 -10.78 7.17 -8.09
CA HIS A 26 -11.70 6.14 -8.59
C HIS A 26 -11.25 4.69 -8.32
N TYR A 27 -10.02 4.47 -7.84
CA TYR A 27 -9.62 3.12 -7.40
C TYR A 27 -10.25 2.81 -6.04
N LYS A 28 -10.74 1.60 -5.81
CA LYS A 28 -11.14 1.19 -4.45
C LYS A 28 -9.93 0.64 -3.71
N ILE A 29 -9.83 0.92 -2.41
CA ILE A 29 -8.71 0.42 -1.58
C ILE A 29 -8.65 -1.11 -1.58
N THR A 30 -9.81 -1.78 -1.62
CA THR A 30 -9.90 -3.24 -1.77
C THR A 30 -9.23 -3.70 -3.06
N ASP A 31 -9.52 -3.05 -4.19
CA ASP A 31 -9.00 -3.43 -5.51
C ASP A 31 -7.49 -3.19 -5.57
N ILE A 32 -7.02 -2.09 -4.97
CA ILE A 32 -5.59 -1.80 -4.83
C ILE A 32 -4.85 -2.93 -4.11
N SER A 33 -5.45 -3.55 -3.09
CA SER A 33 -4.80 -4.65 -2.35
C SER A 33 -4.49 -5.84 -3.26
N PHE A 34 -5.42 -6.20 -4.15
CA PHE A 34 -5.23 -7.27 -5.12
C PHE A 34 -4.25 -6.86 -6.22
N GLU A 35 -4.35 -5.62 -6.71
CA GLU A 35 -3.50 -5.06 -7.77
C GLU A 35 -2.02 -4.98 -7.39
N VAL A 36 -1.72 -4.87 -6.08
CA VAL A 36 -0.35 -4.90 -5.54
C VAL A 36 0.05 -6.29 -5.01
N GLY A 37 -0.74 -7.32 -5.31
CA GLY A 37 -0.41 -8.73 -5.12
C GLY A 37 -0.62 -9.27 -3.71
N TYR A 38 -1.60 -8.73 -2.97
CA TYR A 38 -2.11 -9.34 -1.74
C TYR A 38 -3.36 -10.16 -2.04
N ALA A 39 -3.50 -11.29 -1.35
CA ALA A 39 -4.65 -12.18 -1.48
C ALA A 39 -5.86 -11.70 -0.66
N ASP A 40 -5.63 -10.85 0.34
CA ASP A 40 -6.67 -10.31 1.19
C ASP A 40 -6.35 -8.87 1.64
N HIS A 41 -7.42 -8.11 1.85
CA HIS A 41 -7.36 -6.71 2.24
C HIS A 41 -6.76 -6.48 3.66
N PRO A 42 -7.08 -7.29 4.69
CA PRO A 42 -6.48 -7.13 6.02
C PRO A 42 -4.95 -7.21 6.05
N HIS A 43 -4.35 -8.18 5.36
CA HIS A 43 -2.90 -8.35 5.30
C HIS A 43 -2.24 -7.16 4.58
N PHE A 44 -2.84 -6.69 3.49
CA PHE A 44 -2.41 -5.47 2.82
C PHE A 44 -2.43 -4.28 3.77
N THR A 45 -3.56 -4.01 4.43
CA THR A 45 -3.72 -2.86 5.33
C THR A 45 -2.72 -2.89 6.49
N LYS A 46 -2.51 -4.06 7.10
CA LYS A 46 -1.50 -4.23 8.16
C LYS A 46 -0.08 -3.94 7.66
N THR A 47 0.27 -4.44 6.47
CA THR A 47 1.60 -4.23 5.90
C THR A 47 1.80 -2.77 5.48
N PHE A 48 0.79 -2.17 4.86
CA PHE A 48 0.82 -0.77 4.45
C PHE A 48 1.00 0.15 5.66
N LYS A 49 0.27 -0.09 6.75
CA LYS A 49 0.46 0.64 8.01
C LYS A 49 1.86 0.45 8.60
N LYS A 50 2.39 -0.77 8.60
CA LYS A 50 3.75 -1.03 9.07
C LYS A 50 4.81 -0.26 8.27
N VAL A 51 4.63 -0.13 6.95
CA VAL A 51 5.61 0.51 6.06
C VAL A 51 5.45 2.03 6.00
N THR A 52 4.23 2.54 6.12
CA THR A 52 3.93 3.97 5.90
C THR A 52 3.57 4.73 7.18
N GLY A 53 3.30 4.03 8.27
CA GLY A 53 2.77 4.59 9.52
C GLY A 53 1.26 4.82 9.53
N ARG A 54 0.56 4.63 8.40
CA ARG A 54 -0.88 4.94 8.25
C ARG A 54 -1.63 3.82 7.55
N THR A 55 -2.91 3.65 7.86
CA THR A 55 -3.77 2.77 7.05
C THR A 55 -3.93 3.34 5.63
N PRO A 56 -4.32 2.53 4.64
CA PRO A 56 -4.59 3.05 3.30
C PRO A 56 -5.68 4.14 3.28
N SER A 57 -6.70 4.03 4.12
CA SER A 57 -7.77 5.03 4.25
C SER A 57 -7.25 6.33 4.88
N GLU A 58 -6.51 6.25 5.99
CA GLU A 58 -5.84 7.42 6.60
C GLU A 58 -4.86 8.09 5.62
N TYR A 59 -4.21 7.30 4.76
CA TYR A 59 -3.31 7.83 3.73
C TYR A 59 -4.07 8.57 2.62
N ARG A 60 -5.27 8.14 2.27
CA ARG A 60 -6.15 8.83 1.31
C ARG A 60 -6.71 10.14 1.86
N GLU A 61 -7.15 10.11 3.11
CA GLU A 61 -7.61 11.30 3.82
C GLU A 61 -6.49 12.37 3.85
N LEU A 62 -5.25 11.98 4.12
CA LEU A 62 -4.09 12.88 4.06
C LEU A 62 -3.86 13.49 2.67
N LEU A 63 -4.28 12.82 1.59
CA LEU A 63 -4.21 13.32 0.23
C LEU A 63 -5.44 14.16 -0.17
N GLY A 64 -6.43 14.32 0.71
CA GLY A 64 -7.70 14.98 0.41
C GLY A 64 -8.61 14.16 -0.53
N ILE A 65 -8.47 12.84 -0.51
CA ILE A 65 -9.28 11.90 -1.30
C ILE A 65 -10.18 11.14 -0.35
N GLU A 66 -11.50 11.35 -0.47
CA GLU A 66 -12.54 10.61 0.26
C GLU A 66 -12.94 9.30 -0.46
#